data_AF-A0A137Q376-F1
#
_entry.id   AF-A0A137Q376-F1
#
_cell.length_a   1.000
_cell.length_b   1.000
_cell.length_c   1.000
_cell.angle_alpha   90.00
_cell.angle_beta   90.00
_cell.angle_gamma   90.00
#
_symmetry.space_group_name_H-M   'P 1'
#
loop_
_entity.id
_entity.type
_entity.pdbx_description
1 polymer ?
#
loop_
_entity_poly.entity_id
_entity_poly.type
_entity_poly.pdbx_seq_one_letter_code
_entity_poly.pdbx_strand_id
1 'polypeptide(L)'
;MDSCDVKTMTTLSQTSKFWDTQRNKCIRLRVLALLTYFQLDPQAFLDLLTRTSSVVSGSAALLVFCPGLFTPGDLDVYCSEGMLDEVLDHFETFTEYREPESQSTAEELAKDEAYTAWVFSENHLAKVLKLSCLPPAGSSDMESKLVNIIAVRRIPTISAVSHFHSTPVMNIITGTGAICVYPQLTLQMRGLVNTRNAASVPSSESKFARCLDKYRERGFKLAMTLGKWPGMKAEYVRKRRLFKMPLCVIPFPKNSAAAGTTRVPKQAALDDELWKLSWELSEWGDS
;
A
#
# COMPACT_ATOMS: atom_id res chain seq x y z
N MET A 1 6.38 18.60 13.69
CA MET A 1 6.69 17.19 13.40
C MET A 1 6.39 16.81 11.97
N ASP A 2 5.67 17.63 11.20
CA ASP A 2 5.25 17.28 9.83
C ASP A 2 6.43 17.09 8.86
N SER A 3 7.58 17.70 9.15
CA SER A 3 8.85 17.52 8.43
C SER A 3 9.72 16.36 8.92
N CYS A 4 9.34 15.65 9.99
CA CYS A 4 10.16 14.56 10.53
C CYS A 4 9.96 13.29 9.69
N ASP A 5 11.04 12.77 9.12
CA ASP A 5 10.98 11.53 8.35
C ASP A 5 10.65 10.34 9.26
N VAL A 6 10.00 9.31 8.71
CA VAL A 6 9.55 8.16 9.50
C VAL A 6 10.70 7.35 10.08
N LYS A 7 11.88 7.36 9.47
CA LYS A 7 13.05 6.67 10.00
C LYS A 7 13.53 7.32 11.30
N THR A 8 13.58 8.65 11.35
CA THR A 8 13.89 9.42 12.55
C THR A 8 12.83 9.18 13.62
N MET A 9 11.53 9.26 13.27
CA MET A 9 10.46 8.97 14.22
C MET A 9 10.51 7.53 14.77
N THR A 10 10.85 6.56 13.93
CA THR A 10 11.00 5.16 14.34
C THR A 10 12.17 4.99 15.30
N THR A 11 13.28 5.69 15.06
CA THR A 11 14.43 5.66 15.98
C THR A 11 14.07 6.31 17.32
N LEU A 12 13.45 7.49 17.30
CA LEU A 12 13.03 8.20 18.51
C LEU A 12 12.00 7.40 19.32
N SER A 13 11.05 6.72 18.66
CA SER A 13 10.02 5.94 19.33
C SER A 13 10.57 4.78 20.18
N GLN A 14 11.78 4.30 19.88
CA GLN A 14 12.43 3.27 20.68
C GLN A 14 13.01 3.83 21.99
N THR A 15 13.14 5.16 22.11
CA THR A 15 13.73 5.80 23.30
C THR A 15 12.71 6.09 24.39
N SER A 16 11.43 6.28 24.06
CA SER A 16 10.37 6.55 25.06
C SER A 16 8.96 6.29 24.54
N LYS A 17 8.02 6.05 25.47
CA LYS A 17 6.58 5.98 25.18
C LYS A 17 6.01 7.29 24.63
N PHE A 18 6.59 8.43 25.02
CA PHE A 18 6.20 9.74 24.50
C PHE A 18 6.46 9.78 22.99
N TRP A 19 7.69 9.47 22.55
CA TRP A 19 8.05 9.48 21.13
C TRP A 19 7.30 8.42 20.33
N ASP A 20 7.01 7.26 20.92
CA ASP A 20 6.15 6.24 20.30
C ASP A 20 4.73 6.77 20.06
N THR A 21 4.14 7.46 21.04
CA THR A 21 2.83 8.11 20.92
C THR A 21 2.83 9.19 19.84
N GLN A 22 3.88 10.01 19.79
CA GLN A 22 4.02 11.06 18.79
C GLN A 22 4.17 10.50 17.37
N ARG A 23 4.95 9.42 17.19
CA ARG A 23 5.04 8.71 15.90
C ARG A 23 3.68 8.19 15.45
N ASN A 24 2.93 7.52 16.34
CA ASN A 24 1.62 6.96 16.02
C ASN A 24 0.62 8.07 15.65
N LYS A 25 0.62 9.19 16.40
CA LYS A 25 -0.21 10.36 16.11
C LYS A 25 0.15 10.99 14.76
N CYS A 26 1.43 11.20 14.48
CA CYS A 26 1.89 11.79 13.22
C CYS A 26 1.47 10.94 12.02
N ILE A 27 1.63 9.63 12.09
CA ILE A 27 1.26 8.72 11.01
C ILE A 27 -0.25 8.67 10.81
N ARG A 28 -1.03 8.65 11.89
CA ARG A 28 -2.50 8.79 11.79
C ARG A 28 -2.86 10.11 11.09
N LEU A 29 -2.29 11.24 11.49
CA LEU A 29 -2.58 12.53 10.86
C LEU A 29 -2.26 12.54 9.35
N ARG A 30 -1.18 11.87 8.92
CA ARG A 30 -0.85 11.72 7.50
C ARG A 30 -1.89 10.89 6.74
N VAL A 31 -2.38 9.81 7.36
CA VAL A 31 -3.46 8.99 6.79
C VAL A 31 -4.75 9.80 6.69
N LEU A 32 -5.13 10.55 7.73
CA LEU A 32 -6.33 11.40 7.68
C LEU A 32 -6.21 12.45 6.57
N ALA A 33 -5.05 13.12 6.47
CA ALA A 33 -4.81 14.10 5.42
C ALA A 33 -4.87 13.48 4.00
N LEU A 34 -4.35 12.26 3.84
CA LEU A 34 -4.46 11.50 2.58
C LEU A 34 -5.92 11.20 2.23
N LEU A 35 -6.71 10.71 3.17
CA LEU A 35 -8.13 10.39 2.92
C LEU A 35 -8.94 11.65 2.61
N THR A 36 -8.69 12.75 3.32
CA THR A 36 -9.29 14.05 3.02
C THR A 36 -8.89 14.57 1.64
N TYR A 37 -7.63 14.36 1.21
CA TYR A 37 -7.19 14.72 -0.15
C TYR A 37 -8.00 14.01 -1.23
N PHE A 38 -8.38 12.75 -0.98
CA PHE A 38 -9.27 11.97 -1.83
C PHE A 38 -10.77 12.24 -1.58
N GLN A 39 -11.12 13.30 -0.84
CA GLN A 39 -12.51 13.69 -0.54
C GLN A 39 -13.32 12.58 0.15
N LEU A 40 -12.65 11.76 0.97
CA LEU A 40 -13.28 10.72 1.79
C LEU A 40 -13.42 11.20 3.23
N ASP A 41 -14.52 10.84 3.90
CA ASP A 41 -14.60 10.99 5.36
C ASP A 41 -13.59 10.02 6.00
N PRO A 42 -12.55 10.52 6.69
CA PRO A 42 -11.48 9.66 7.14
C PRO A 42 -11.92 8.63 8.19
N GLN A 43 -12.90 8.95 9.03
CA GLN A 43 -13.31 8.06 10.10
C GLN A 43 -14.19 6.93 9.55
N ALA A 44 -15.22 7.28 8.78
CA ALA A 44 -16.11 6.32 8.13
C ALA A 44 -15.33 5.38 7.19
N PHE A 45 -14.33 5.91 6.48
CA PHE A 45 -13.50 5.09 5.60
C PHE A 45 -12.57 4.13 6.37
N LEU A 46 -11.94 4.57 7.47
CA LEU A 46 -11.15 3.65 8.31
C LEU A 46 -12.03 2.58 8.98
N ASP A 47 -13.27 2.92 9.33
CA ASP A 47 -14.24 1.96 9.86
C ASP A 47 -14.67 0.94 8.78
N LEU A 48 -14.84 1.38 7.52
CA LEU A 48 -15.04 0.49 6.37
C LEU A 48 -13.87 -0.49 6.21
N LEU A 49 -12.62 0.01 6.21
CA LEU A 49 -11.43 -0.85 6.09
C LEU A 49 -11.37 -1.90 7.21
N THR A 50 -11.71 -1.52 8.44
CA THR A 50 -11.76 -2.44 9.59
C THR A 50 -12.83 -3.51 9.39
N ARG A 51 -14.06 -3.11 9.06
CA ARG A 51 -15.21 -4.00 8.93
C ARG A 51 -15.06 -5.01 7.79
N THR A 52 -14.54 -4.56 6.65
CA THR A 52 -14.40 -5.39 5.44
C THR A 52 -13.05 -6.11 5.34
N SER A 53 -12.15 -5.91 6.32
CA SER A 53 -10.74 -6.33 6.22
C SER A 53 -10.07 -5.88 4.92
N SER A 54 -10.46 -4.71 4.43
CA SER A 54 -9.89 -4.06 3.26
C SER A 54 -8.67 -3.24 3.65
N VAL A 55 -7.79 -2.98 2.69
CA VAL A 55 -6.58 -2.19 2.92
C VAL A 55 -6.32 -1.22 1.78
N VAL A 56 -5.70 -0.09 2.09
CA VAL A 56 -5.14 0.82 1.07
C VAL A 56 -3.68 0.48 0.86
N SER A 57 -3.22 0.50 -0.39
CA SER A 57 -1.84 0.22 -0.76
C SER A 57 -1.33 1.15 -1.88
N GLY A 58 -0.25 0.76 -2.56
CA GLY A 58 0.21 1.43 -3.76
C GLY A 58 0.90 2.78 -3.49
N SER A 59 0.70 3.71 -4.42
CA SER A 59 1.42 4.99 -4.42
C SER A 59 0.96 5.92 -3.29
N ALA A 60 -0.33 5.90 -2.95
CA ALA A 60 -0.91 6.67 -1.87
C ALA A 60 -0.37 6.23 -0.50
N ALA A 61 -0.31 4.92 -0.24
CA ALA A 61 0.22 4.38 1.01
C ALA A 61 1.71 4.71 1.22
N LEU A 62 2.50 4.79 0.14
CA LEU A 62 3.89 5.23 0.20
C LEU A 62 4.04 6.66 0.77
N LEU A 63 3.14 7.58 0.43
CA LEU A 63 3.23 8.98 0.88
C LEU A 63 3.03 9.16 2.39
N VAL A 64 2.37 8.22 3.07
CA VAL A 64 2.28 8.22 4.54
C VAL A 64 3.67 8.04 5.17
N PHE A 65 4.52 7.23 4.54
CA PHE A 65 5.87 6.93 5.01
C PHE A 65 6.93 7.89 4.48
N CYS A 66 6.75 8.36 3.25
CA CYS A 66 7.64 9.31 2.59
C CYS A 66 6.81 10.51 2.09
N PRO A 67 6.42 11.43 2.98
CA PRO A 67 5.58 12.57 2.60
C PRO A 67 6.36 13.54 1.70
N GLY A 68 5.63 14.24 0.82
CA GLY A 68 6.19 15.28 -0.04
C GLY A 68 6.97 14.77 -1.26
N LEU A 69 6.95 13.47 -1.55
CA LEU A 69 7.61 12.93 -2.75
C LEU A 69 6.90 13.31 -4.06
N PHE A 70 5.56 13.30 -4.04
CA PHE A 70 4.71 13.59 -5.20
C PHE A 70 3.26 13.78 -4.73
N THR A 71 2.41 14.27 -5.63
CA THR A 71 0.96 14.32 -5.45
C THR A 71 0.35 12.96 -5.84
N PRO A 72 -0.44 12.30 -4.96
CA PRO A 72 -1.01 11.00 -5.28
C PRO A 72 -2.07 11.14 -6.39
N GLY A 73 -1.98 10.30 -7.42
CA GLY A 73 -2.92 10.33 -8.56
C GLY A 73 -4.16 9.47 -8.32
N ASP A 74 -4.00 8.35 -7.61
CA ASP A 74 -5.03 7.37 -7.33
C ASP A 74 -4.89 6.77 -5.92
N LEU A 75 -6.00 6.26 -5.40
CA LEU A 75 -6.09 5.50 -4.15
C LEU A 75 -6.43 4.05 -4.46
N ASP A 76 -5.51 3.13 -4.22
CA ASP A 76 -5.72 1.69 -4.43
C ASP A 76 -6.29 1.04 -3.16
N VAL A 77 -7.55 0.60 -3.21
CA VAL A 77 -8.25 -0.10 -2.14
C VAL A 77 -8.36 -1.57 -2.52
N TYR A 78 -7.71 -2.44 -1.76
CA TYR A 78 -7.83 -3.88 -1.91
C TYR A 78 -8.91 -4.39 -0.96
N CYS A 79 -9.78 -5.27 -1.45
CA CYS A 79 -10.80 -5.96 -0.67
C CYS A 79 -10.91 -7.43 -1.08
N SER A 80 -11.50 -8.27 -0.23
CA SER A 80 -11.86 -9.63 -0.65
C SER A 80 -13.07 -9.59 -1.60
N GLU A 81 -13.12 -10.52 -2.56
CA GLU A 81 -14.23 -10.66 -3.52
C GLU A 81 -15.61 -10.70 -2.81
N GLY A 82 -15.70 -11.37 -1.66
CA GLY A 82 -16.94 -11.46 -0.87
C GLY A 82 -17.35 -10.17 -0.16
N MET A 83 -16.45 -9.19 -0.05
CA MET A 83 -16.72 -7.87 0.56
C MET A 83 -16.85 -6.75 -0.48
N LEU A 84 -16.78 -7.09 -1.78
CA LEU A 84 -16.80 -6.10 -2.85
C LEU A 84 -18.08 -5.26 -2.83
N ASP A 85 -19.24 -5.90 -2.72
CA ASP A 85 -20.54 -5.20 -2.74
C ASP A 85 -20.67 -4.23 -1.56
N GLU A 86 -20.20 -4.62 -0.36
CA GLU A 86 -20.20 -3.77 0.83
C GLU A 86 -19.27 -2.56 0.69
N VAL A 87 -18.12 -2.73 0.02
CA VAL A 87 -17.21 -1.62 -0.28
C VAL A 87 -17.86 -0.67 -1.29
N LEU A 88 -18.48 -1.20 -2.36
CA LEU A 88 -19.14 -0.37 -3.38
C LEU A 88 -20.34 0.38 -2.82
N ASP A 89 -21.19 -0.28 -2.03
CA ASP A 89 -22.32 0.32 -1.34
C ASP A 89 -21.89 1.50 -0.46
N HIS A 90 -20.74 1.39 0.22
CA HIS A 90 -20.19 2.51 0.98
C HIS A 90 -19.82 3.70 0.10
N PHE A 91 -19.13 3.47 -1.03
CA PHE A 91 -18.78 4.57 -1.95
C PHE A 91 -20.02 5.22 -2.56
N GLU A 92 -21.02 4.43 -2.96
CA GLU A 92 -22.27 4.94 -3.51
C GLU A 92 -23.07 5.76 -2.50
N THR A 93 -23.16 5.27 -1.25
CA THR A 93 -23.97 5.86 -0.19
C THR A 93 -23.32 7.08 0.46
N PHE A 94 -22.02 7.05 0.71
CA PHE A 94 -21.33 8.04 1.56
C PHE A 94 -20.38 8.96 0.81
N THR A 95 -20.25 8.81 -0.52
CA THR A 95 -19.32 9.61 -1.32
C THR A 95 -19.90 10.02 -2.67
N GLU A 96 -19.22 10.94 -3.34
CA GLU A 96 -19.52 11.39 -4.71
C GLU A 96 -18.80 10.56 -5.79
N TYR A 97 -18.08 9.50 -5.40
CA TYR A 97 -17.39 8.64 -6.36
C TYR A 97 -18.38 7.79 -7.16
N ARG A 98 -18.23 7.77 -8.48
CA ARG A 98 -19.04 6.97 -9.40
C ARG A 98 -18.15 6.26 -10.41
N GLU A 99 -18.65 5.17 -11.00
CA GLU A 99 -18.00 4.60 -12.19
C GLU A 99 -18.03 5.64 -13.32
N PRO A 100 -16.92 5.85 -14.05
CA PRO A 100 -16.88 6.82 -15.14
C PRO A 100 -17.87 6.43 -16.25
N GLU A 101 -18.75 7.36 -16.65
CA GLU A 101 -19.78 7.15 -17.68
C GLU A 101 -19.22 6.72 -19.05
N SER A 102 -17.93 6.96 -19.29
CA SER A 102 -17.27 6.69 -20.56
C SER A 102 -15.77 6.48 -20.40
N GLN A 103 -15.40 5.42 -19.68
CA GLN A 103 -14.15 4.73 -19.97
C GLN A 103 -14.43 3.24 -19.97
N SER A 104 -14.37 2.61 -21.14
CA SER A 104 -14.33 1.17 -21.20
C SER A 104 -13.15 0.72 -20.32
N THR A 105 -13.44 -0.05 -19.28
CA THR A 105 -12.43 -0.68 -18.41
C THR A 105 -11.44 -1.54 -19.21
N ALA A 106 -11.76 -1.81 -20.48
CA ALA A 106 -10.92 -2.47 -21.46
C ALA A 106 -9.79 -1.58 -22.03
N GLU A 107 -9.97 -0.30 -22.35
CA GLU A 107 -9.03 0.41 -23.24
C GLU A 107 -7.65 0.79 -22.65
N GLU A 108 -7.52 0.96 -21.33
CA GLU A 108 -6.21 1.20 -20.68
C GLU A 108 -5.53 -0.07 -20.14
N LEU A 109 -6.28 -1.16 -19.99
CA LEU A 109 -5.78 -2.46 -19.56
C LEU A 109 -5.50 -3.40 -20.76
N ALA A 110 -6.06 -3.14 -21.93
CA ALA A 110 -5.91 -3.99 -23.12
C ALA A 110 -4.66 -3.74 -23.98
N LYS A 111 -3.81 -2.75 -23.67
CA LYS A 111 -2.59 -2.51 -24.49
C LYS A 111 -1.42 -3.46 -24.20
N ASP A 112 -1.50 -4.23 -23.12
CA ASP A 112 -0.46 -5.18 -22.73
C ASP A 112 -1.13 -6.45 -22.17
N GLU A 113 -1.56 -7.33 -23.08
CA GLU A 113 -2.23 -8.59 -22.72
C GLU A 113 -1.36 -9.44 -21.78
N ALA A 114 -0.04 -9.38 -21.91
CA ALA A 114 0.89 -10.11 -21.04
C ALA A 114 0.89 -9.55 -19.62
N TYR A 115 0.92 -8.22 -19.46
CA TYR A 115 0.78 -7.57 -18.16
C TYR A 115 -0.59 -7.85 -17.54
N THR A 116 -1.66 -7.80 -18.33
CA THR A 116 -3.02 -8.09 -17.85
C THR A 116 -3.17 -9.55 -17.45
N ALA A 117 -2.68 -10.49 -18.25
CA ALA A 117 -2.64 -11.91 -17.88
C ALA A 117 -1.85 -12.12 -16.58
N TRP A 118 -0.70 -11.47 -16.41
CA TRP A 118 0.07 -11.52 -15.16
C TRP A 118 -0.73 -10.97 -13.97
N VAL A 119 -1.36 -9.80 -14.14
CA VAL A 119 -2.18 -9.15 -13.10
C VAL A 119 -3.37 -10.01 -12.67
N PHE A 120 -4.07 -10.68 -13.59
CA PHE A 120 -5.28 -11.43 -13.25
C PHE A 120 -5.02 -12.90 -12.88
N SER A 121 -4.02 -13.56 -13.48
CA SER A 121 -3.76 -14.99 -13.22
C SER A 121 -2.81 -15.24 -12.04
N GLU A 122 -1.78 -14.41 -11.85
CA GLU A 122 -0.75 -14.63 -10.82
C GLU A 122 -0.98 -13.82 -9.53
N ASN A 123 -1.78 -12.75 -9.57
CA ASN A 123 -2.02 -11.87 -8.42
C ASN A 123 -3.39 -12.09 -7.77
N HIS A 124 -4.08 -13.16 -8.15
CA HIS A 124 -5.37 -13.56 -7.58
C HIS A 124 -6.45 -12.46 -7.64
N LEU A 125 -6.35 -11.54 -8.61
CA LEU A 125 -7.33 -10.47 -8.76
C LEU A 125 -8.61 -11.01 -9.39
N ALA A 126 -9.73 -10.75 -8.73
CA ALA A 126 -11.07 -11.05 -9.23
C ALA A 126 -11.58 -9.93 -10.14
N LYS A 127 -11.44 -8.68 -9.69
CA LYS A 127 -12.00 -7.50 -10.34
C LYS A 127 -11.17 -6.26 -10.02
N VAL A 128 -11.08 -5.34 -10.98
CA VAL A 128 -10.56 -3.99 -10.77
C VAL A 128 -11.62 -3.02 -11.27
N LEU A 129 -12.12 -2.19 -10.36
CA LEU A 129 -13.09 -1.13 -10.66
C LEU A 129 -12.44 0.23 -10.44
N LYS A 130 -12.67 1.15 -11.37
CA LYS A 130 -12.21 2.54 -11.25
C LYS A 130 -13.39 3.42 -10.92
N LEU A 131 -13.29 4.16 -9.82
CA LEU A 131 -14.25 5.16 -9.43
C LEU A 131 -13.60 6.54 -9.56
N SER A 132 -14.37 7.52 -10.00
CA SER A 132 -13.93 8.90 -10.11
C SER A 132 -14.89 9.83 -9.37
N CYS A 133 -14.32 10.80 -8.66
CA CYS A 133 -15.05 11.93 -8.09
C CYS A 133 -14.73 13.17 -8.93
N LEU A 134 -15.76 13.76 -9.55
CA LEU A 134 -15.61 15.01 -10.30
C LEU A 134 -15.35 16.17 -9.32
N PRO A 135 -14.60 17.19 -9.76
CA PRO A 135 -14.45 18.42 -8.98
C PRO A 135 -15.80 19.15 -8.87
N PRO A 136 -16.03 19.94 -7.81
CA PRO A 136 -17.23 20.77 -7.68
C PRO A 136 -17.44 21.66 -8.90
N ALA A 137 -18.69 21.79 -9.35
CA ALA A 137 -19.07 22.61 -10.49
C ALA A 137 -18.53 24.04 -10.33
N GLY A 138 -17.74 24.50 -11.30
CA GLY A 138 -17.10 25.83 -11.29
C GLY A 138 -15.62 25.86 -10.89
N SER A 139 -15.02 24.71 -10.53
CA SER A 139 -13.58 24.60 -10.29
C SER A 139 -12.87 23.95 -11.49
N SER A 140 -12.60 24.74 -12.54
CA SER A 140 -11.91 24.27 -13.76
C SER A 140 -10.50 23.74 -13.51
N ASP A 141 -9.90 24.10 -12.38
CA ASP A 141 -8.49 23.84 -12.08
C ASP A 141 -8.27 22.62 -11.16
N MET A 142 -9.35 21.96 -10.70
CA MET A 142 -9.23 20.77 -9.86
C MET A 142 -9.28 19.48 -10.70
N GLU A 143 -8.22 18.69 -10.64
CA GLU A 143 -8.20 17.34 -11.20
C GLU A 143 -9.14 16.40 -10.45
N SER A 144 -9.83 15.54 -11.21
CA SER A 144 -10.67 14.47 -10.65
C SER A 144 -9.84 13.55 -9.76
N LYS A 145 -10.46 13.06 -8.68
CA LYS A 145 -9.84 12.07 -7.80
C LYS A 145 -10.25 10.68 -8.23
N LEU A 146 -9.28 9.77 -8.24
CA LEU A 146 -9.46 8.39 -8.67
C LEU A 146 -9.28 7.43 -7.50
N VAL A 147 -10.19 6.46 -7.40
CA VAL A 147 -10.10 5.33 -6.47
C VAL A 147 -10.20 4.05 -7.28
N ASN A 148 -9.24 3.15 -7.10
CA ASN A 148 -9.27 1.82 -7.69
C ASN A 148 -9.73 0.82 -6.61
N ILE A 149 -10.85 0.14 -6.82
CA ILE A 149 -11.29 -0.97 -5.98
C ILE A 149 -10.80 -2.28 -6.60
N ILE A 150 -9.92 -2.98 -5.89
CA ILE A 150 -9.21 -4.16 -6.34
C ILE A 150 -9.70 -5.35 -5.51
N ALA A 151 -10.62 -6.12 -6.06
CA ALA A 151 -11.16 -7.31 -5.44
C ALA A 151 -10.20 -8.49 -5.65
N VAL A 152 -9.87 -9.21 -4.57
CA VAL A 152 -8.98 -10.37 -4.58
C VAL A 152 -9.75 -11.65 -4.25
N ARG A 153 -9.36 -12.76 -4.85
CA ARG A 153 -10.04 -14.06 -4.71
C ARG A 153 -9.14 -15.09 -4.06
N ARG A 154 -9.70 -15.83 -3.09
CA ARG A 154 -9.08 -17.02 -2.44
C ARG A 154 -7.79 -16.75 -1.66
N ILE A 155 -7.38 -15.50 -1.50
CA ILE A 155 -6.22 -15.11 -0.69
C ILE A 155 -6.58 -13.96 0.26
N PRO A 156 -5.81 -13.78 1.33
CA PRO A 156 -5.91 -12.59 2.16
C PRO A 156 -5.64 -11.32 1.36
N THR A 157 -6.40 -10.26 1.60
CA THR A 157 -6.27 -8.96 0.92
C THR A 157 -4.84 -8.42 0.92
N ILE A 158 -4.15 -8.60 2.05
CA ILE A 158 -2.79 -8.14 2.25
C ILE A 158 -1.79 -8.92 1.37
N SER A 159 -2.05 -10.20 1.08
CA SER A 159 -1.19 -11.01 0.20
C SER A 159 -1.11 -10.45 -1.21
N ALA A 160 -2.21 -9.92 -1.75
CA ALA A 160 -2.24 -9.29 -3.07
C ALA A 160 -1.28 -8.08 -3.19
N VAL A 161 -1.01 -7.39 -2.09
CA VAL A 161 -0.05 -6.26 -2.06
C VAL A 161 1.38 -6.73 -2.34
N SER A 162 1.73 -7.97 -2.02
CA SER A 162 3.07 -8.50 -2.30
C SER A 162 3.36 -8.63 -3.80
N HIS A 163 2.35 -8.52 -4.65
CA HIS A 163 2.45 -8.68 -6.09
C HIS A 163 2.74 -7.38 -6.84
N PHE A 164 2.90 -6.23 -6.17
CA PHE A 164 3.35 -5.03 -6.88
C PHE A 164 4.70 -5.24 -7.58
N HIS A 165 4.94 -4.49 -8.66
CA HIS A 165 6.17 -4.53 -9.45
C HIS A 165 7.43 -4.14 -8.66
N SER A 166 7.30 -3.47 -7.50
CA SER A 166 8.45 -3.13 -6.66
C SER A 166 8.08 -2.89 -5.20
N THR A 167 9.04 -3.06 -4.29
CA THR A 167 8.82 -2.91 -2.84
C THR A 167 8.38 -1.52 -2.34
N PRO A 168 8.72 -0.38 -2.99
CA PRO A 168 8.26 0.93 -2.54
C PRO A 168 6.75 1.10 -2.44
N VAL A 169 5.97 0.36 -3.23
CA VAL A 169 4.51 0.45 -3.30
C VAL A 169 3.79 -0.65 -2.52
N MET A 170 4.53 -1.47 -1.77
CA MET A 170 3.96 -2.57 -0.98
C MET A 170 3.61 -2.15 0.45
N ASN A 171 3.48 -0.85 0.73
CA ASN A 171 3.10 -0.38 2.07
C ASN A 171 1.57 -0.43 2.22
N ILE A 172 1.10 -0.59 3.44
CA ILE A 172 -0.31 -0.90 3.71
C ILE A 172 -0.87 0.10 4.71
N ILE A 173 -2.09 0.57 4.48
CA ILE A 173 -2.91 1.27 5.46
C ILE A 173 -4.14 0.39 5.71
N THR A 174 -4.43 0.16 6.98
CA THR A 174 -5.61 -0.58 7.46
C THR A 174 -6.51 0.39 8.23
N GLY A 175 -7.69 -0.06 8.63
CA GLY A 175 -8.55 0.74 9.51
C GLY A 175 -7.93 1.06 10.89
N THR A 176 -6.96 0.25 11.35
CA THR A 176 -6.40 0.34 12.71
C THR A 176 -4.93 0.77 12.74
N GLY A 177 -4.27 0.97 11.60
CA GLY A 177 -2.86 1.35 11.56
C GLY A 177 -2.26 1.38 10.16
N ALA A 178 -0.97 1.67 10.09
CA ALA A 178 -0.19 1.64 8.85
C ALA A 178 1.06 0.75 8.98
N ILE A 179 1.45 0.11 7.89
CA ILE A 179 2.55 -0.85 7.81
C ILE A 179 3.47 -0.49 6.65
N CYS A 180 4.74 -0.21 6.96
CA CYS A 180 5.79 -0.20 5.96
C CYS A 180 6.45 -1.58 5.95
N VAL A 181 6.26 -2.33 4.86
CA VAL A 181 6.67 -3.74 4.77
C VAL A 181 8.18 -3.86 4.66
N TYR A 182 8.84 -2.93 3.95
CA TYR A 182 10.28 -2.95 3.73
C TYR A 182 10.95 -1.66 4.23
N PRO A 183 10.91 -1.34 5.54
CA PRO A 183 11.34 -0.04 6.05
C PRO A 183 12.83 0.24 5.82
N GLN A 184 13.69 -0.79 5.78
CA GLN A 184 15.11 -0.61 5.47
C GLN A 184 15.38 -0.23 4.01
N LEU A 185 14.43 -0.50 3.11
CA LEU A 185 14.48 -0.11 1.70
C LEU A 185 13.71 1.20 1.48
N THR A 186 12.41 1.18 1.78
CA THR A 186 11.48 2.28 1.50
C THR A 186 11.93 3.59 2.15
N LEU A 187 12.28 3.57 3.43
CA LEU A 187 12.69 4.77 4.17
C LEU A 187 14.11 5.26 3.80
N GLN A 188 14.80 4.56 2.92
CA GLN A 188 16.10 4.96 2.35
C GLN A 188 15.99 5.29 0.86
N MET A 189 14.78 5.44 0.32
CA MET A 189 14.54 5.65 -1.11
C MET A 189 15.18 4.54 -1.97
N ARG A 190 15.12 3.30 -1.48
CA ARG A 190 15.57 2.09 -2.19
C ARG A 190 14.38 1.19 -2.44
N GLY A 191 14.43 0.44 -3.53
CA GLY A 191 13.42 -0.57 -3.85
C GLY A 191 14.03 -1.81 -4.47
N LEU A 192 13.37 -2.94 -4.27
CA LEU A 192 13.60 -4.12 -5.08
C LEU A 192 12.54 -4.22 -6.14
N VAL A 193 12.97 -4.56 -7.35
CA VAL A 193 12.07 -4.93 -8.44
C VAL A 193 11.55 -6.34 -8.15
N ASN A 194 10.24 -6.51 -8.22
CA ASN A 194 9.60 -7.81 -8.13
C ASN A 194 9.61 -8.45 -9.51
N THR A 195 10.55 -9.36 -9.75
CA THR A 195 10.73 -10.02 -11.05
C THR A 195 10.37 -11.48 -11.00
N ARG A 196 9.18 -11.78 -10.47
CA ARG A 196 8.66 -13.14 -10.25
C ARG A 196 8.84 -14.06 -11.48
N ASN A 197 8.95 -13.52 -12.69
CA ASN A 197 9.46 -14.23 -13.86
C ASN A 197 10.50 -13.38 -14.64
N ALA A 198 11.79 -13.72 -14.51
CA ALA A 198 12.87 -13.09 -15.28
C ALA A 198 12.84 -13.41 -16.79
N ALA A 199 12.03 -14.39 -17.21
CA ALA A 199 11.83 -14.75 -18.61
C ALA A 199 10.94 -13.75 -19.37
N SER A 200 10.22 -12.89 -18.65
CA SER A 200 9.36 -11.86 -19.20
C SER A 200 9.80 -10.49 -18.69
N VAL A 201 11.10 -10.16 -18.80
CA VAL A 201 11.52 -8.76 -18.70
C VAL A 201 10.82 -8.03 -19.83
N PRO A 202 9.79 -7.22 -19.54
CA PRO A 202 9.00 -6.66 -20.61
C PRO A 202 9.88 -5.62 -21.33
N SER A 203 9.65 -5.41 -22.62
CA SER A 203 10.41 -4.42 -23.40
C SER A 203 10.43 -3.05 -22.70
N SER A 204 11.39 -2.19 -23.04
CA SER A 204 11.48 -0.83 -22.50
C SER A 204 10.20 -0.01 -22.66
N GLU A 205 9.28 -0.43 -23.54
CA GLU A 205 8.00 0.22 -23.80
C GLU A 205 6.83 -0.34 -22.97
N SER A 206 7.06 -1.40 -22.20
CA SER A 206 6.03 -2.06 -21.40
C SER A 206 5.47 -1.18 -20.28
N LYS A 207 4.24 -1.49 -19.84
CA LYS A 207 3.62 -0.87 -18.66
C LYS A 207 4.48 -1.08 -17.40
N PHE A 208 5.12 -2.24 -17.29
CA PHE A 208 6.03 -2.56 -16.18
C PHE A 208 7.25 -1.63 -16.13
N ALA A 209 7.93 -1.40 -17.26
CA ALA A 209 9.08 -0.50 -17.34
C ALA A 209 8.66 0.93 -16.95
N ARG A 210 7.54 1.42 -17.48
CA ARG A 210 6.97 2.74 -17.13
C ARG A 210 6.66 2.86 -15.64
N CYS A 211 6.14 1.81 -15.01
CA CYS A 211 5.93 1.78 -13.56
C CYS A 211 7.24 1.93 -12.79
N LEU A 212 8.32 1.25 -13.22
CA LEU A 212 9.63 1.39 -12.57
C LEU A 212 10.23 2.79 -12.77
N ASP A 213 10.15 3.33 -13.99
CA ASP A 213 10.67 4.67 -14.32
C ASP A 213 9.96 5.76 -13.52
N LYS A 214 8.63 5.66 -13.37
CA LYS A 214 7.84 6.52 -12.49
C LYS A 214 8.43 6.60 -11.08
N TYR A 215 8.89 5.50 -10.49
CA TYR A 215 9.50 5.52 -9.15
C TYR A 215 10.96 5.96 -9.13
N ARG A 216 11.71 5.73 -10.22
CA ARG A 216 13.06 6.29 -10.39
C ARG A 216 13.03 7.81 -10.43
N GLU A 217 12.09 8.39 -11.17
CA GLU A 217 11.85 9.83 -11.26
C GLU A 217 11.46 10.44 -9.90
N ARG A 218 10.75 9.67 -9.06
CA ARG A 218 10.42 10.03 -7.67
C ARG A 218 11.60 9.86 -6.69
N GLY A 219 12.81 9.60 -7.21
CA GLY A 219 14.05 9.51 -6.43
C GLY A 219 14.38 8.13 -5.88
N PHE A 220 13.61 7.08 -6.21
CA PHE A 220 13.95 5.73 -5.77
C PHE A 220 15.09 5.13 -6.58
N LYS A 221 16.04 4.51 -5.88
CA LYS A 221 17.04 3.63 -6.49
C LYS A 221 16.48 2.21 -6.47
N LEU A 222 16.19 1.66 -7.65
CA LEU A 222 15.64 0.31 -7.80
C LEU A 222 16.74 -0.69 -8.17
N ALA A 223 16.69 -1.90 -7.61
CA ALA A 223 17.61 -2.98 -7.90
C ALA A 223 16.89 -4.32 -8.05
N MET A 224 17.44 -5.21 -8.85
CA MET A 224 16.93 -6.58 -9.04
C MET A 224 17.27 -7.49 -7.85
N THR A 225 18.33 -7.18 -7.12
CA THR A 225 18.83 -8.00 -6.02
C THR A 225 19.21 -7.15 -4.81
N LEU A 226 19.02 -7.72 -3.62
CA LEU A 226 19.39 -7.09 -2.35
C LEU A 226 20.89 -6.80 -2.23
N GLY A 227 21.74 -7.58 -2.90
CA GLY A 227 23.20 -7.43 -2.84
C GLY A 227 23.71 -6.08 -3.38
N LYS A 228 22.87 -5.36 -4.14
CA LYS A 228 23.20 -4.01 -4.62
C LYS A 228 23.30 -2.98 -3.49
N TRP A 229 22.66 -3.21 -2.35
CA TRP A 229 22.56 -2.24 -1.26
C TRP A 229 23.60 -2.51 -0.18
N PRO A 230 24.52 -1.56 0.10
CA PRO A 230 25.50 -1.72 1.16
C PRO A 230 24.81 -1.77 2.53
N GLY A 231 25.33 -2.62 3.43
CA GLY A 231 24.83 -2.79 4.79
C GLY A 231 23.63 -3.75 4.92
N MET A 232 23.16 -4.37 3.83
CA MET A 232 22.16 -5.43 3.93
C MET A 232 22.77 -6.67 4.57
N LYS A 233 22.07 -7.24 5.56
CA LYS A 233 22.54 -8.46 6.22
C LYS A 233 22.70 -9.58 5.20
N ALA A 234 23.82 -10.31 5.29
CA ALA A 234 24.12 -11.42 4.39
C ALA A 234 23.00 -12.48 4.35
N GLU A 235 22.26 -12.67 5.45
CA GLU A 235 21.13 -13.59 5.50
C GLU A 235 19.96 -13.17 4.59
N TYR A 236 19.71 -11.87 4.42
CA TYR A 236 18.66 -11.36 3.51
C TYR A 236 19.11 -11.52 2.06
N VAL A 237 20.38 -11.19 1.79
CA VAL A 237 20.96 -11.20 0.45
C VAL A 237 21.13 -12.62 -0.09
N ARG A 238 21.79 -13.51 0.67
CA ARG A 238 22.17 -14.85 0.21
C ARG A 238 21.00 -15.81 0.15
N LYS A 239 20.05 -15.70 1.07
CA LYS A 239 18.90 -16.62 1.16
C LYS A 239 17.61 -16.03 0.58
N ARG A 240 17.65 -14.82 0.00
CA ARG A 240 16.49 -14.06 -0.52
C ARG A 240 15.31 -13.98 0.47
N ARG A 241 15.59 -14.01 1.77
CA ARG A 241 14.56 -14.06 2.83
C ARG A 241 14.04 -12.67 3.16
N LEU A 242 13.34 -12.06 2.21
CA LEU A 242 12.71 -10.76 2.39
C LEU A 242 11.77 -10.72 3.59
N PHE A 243 11.08 -11.82 3.85
CA PHE A 243 10.22 -12.00 5.01
C PHE A 243 10.91 -11.89 6.38
N LYS A 244 12.23 -12.09 6.45
CA LYS A 244 13.00 -11.90 7.67
C LYS A 244 13.32 -10.43 7.93
N MET A 245 13.08 -9.54 6.97
CA MET A 245 13.23 -8.11 7.20
C MET A 245 12.15 -7.65 8.18
N PRO A 246 12.50 -6.83 9.18
CA PRO A 246 11.53 -6.35 10.15
C PRO A 246 10.52 -5.42 9.48
N LEU A 247 9.24 -5.64 9.77
CA LEU A 247 8.16 -4.71 9.42
C LEU A 247 8.21 -3.46 10.33
N CYS A 248 7.81 -2.31 9.80
CA CYS A 248 7.48 -1.14 10.61
C CYS A 248 5.96 -1.00 10.70
N VAL A 249 5.41 -1.39 11.86
CA VAL A 249 3.97 -1.38 12.15
C VAL A 249 3.70 -0.21 13.08
N ILE A 250 2.75 0.65 12.70
CA ILE A 250 2.40 1.86 13.42
C ILE A 250 0.90 1.84 13.68
N PRO A 251 0.45 1.43 14.88
CA PRO A 251 -0.97 1.37 15.19
C PRO A 251 -1.54 2.77 15.35
N PHE A 252 -2.79 2.95 14.97
CA PHE A 252 -3.53 4.15 15.33
C PHE A 252 -3.89 4.10 16.81
N PRO A 253 -3.82 5.25 17.52
CA PRO A 253 -4.31 5.32 18.88
C PRO A 253 -5.78 4.86 18.92
N LYS A 254 -6.12 3.96 19.85
CA LYS A 254 -7.54 3.62 20.07
C LYS A 254 -8.27 4.90 20.46
N ASN A 255 -9.39 5.17 19.79
CA ASN A 255 -10.34 6.18 20.27
C ASN A 255 -10.97 5.64 21.55
N SER A 256 -10.40 5.91 22.72
CA SER A 256 -11.06 5.61 23.98
C SER A 256 -10.62 6.55 25.09
N ALA A 257 -11.61 7.31 25.57
CA ALA A 257 -11.67 7.89 26.91
C ALA A 257 -11.69 6.82 28.04
N ALA A 258 -11.47 5.55 27.72
CA ALA A 258 -11.30 4.45 28.67
C ALA A 258 -9.85 3.95 28.58
N ALA A 259 -8.98 4.55 29.40
CA ALA A 259 -7.58 4.19 29.53
C ALA A 259 -7.43 2.84 30.28
N GLY A 260 -7.70 1.74 29.58
CA GLY A 260 -7.21 0.41 29.95
C GLY A 260 -5.97 0.09 29.12
N THR A 261 -4.78 0.16 29.72
CA THR A 261 -3.53 -0.18 29.03
C THR A 261 -3.35 -1.70 28.97
N THR A 262 -4.07 -2.37 28.07
CA THR A 262 -3.74 -3.74 27.68
C THR A 262 -2.55 -3.72 26.73
N ARG A 263 -1.41 -4.20 27.22
CA ARG A 263 -0.16 -4.32 26.47
C ARG A 263 -0.29 -5.49 25.50
N VAL A 264 -0.78 -5.24 24.29
CA VAL A 264 -0.84 -6.25 23.22
C VAL A 264 0.59 -6.52 22.74
N PRO A 265 1.11 -7.76 22.81
CA PRO A 265 2.42 -8.10 22.25
C PRO A 265 2.47 -7.75 20.76
N LYS A 266 3.66 -7.34 20.27
CA LYS A 266 3.90 -7.00 18.87
C LYS A 266 3.50 -8.13 17.89
N GLN A 267 3.44 -9.37 18.37
CA GLN A 267 2.99 -10.57 17.68
C GLN A 267 1.47 -10.69 17.55
N ALA A 268 0.70 -10.14 18.51
CA ALA A 268 -0.75 -10.32 18.64
C ALA A 268 -1.57 -9.11 18.13
N ALA A 269 -0.90 -8.02 17.74
CA ALA A 269 -1.54 -6.86 17.10
C ALA A 269 -1.58 -6.98 15.57
N LEU A 270 -1.05 -8.07 15.03
CA LEU A 270 -1.04 -8.40 13.62
C LEU A 270 -1.87 -9.66 13.50
N ASP A 271 -2.91 -9.65 12.68
CA ASP A 271 -3.66 -10.87 12.36
C ASP A 271 -2.69 -11.96 11.91
N ASP A 272 -3.03 -13.22 12.16
CA ASP A 272 -2.28 -14.38 11.66
C ASP A 272 -2.01 -14.26 10.14
N GLU A 273 -2.86 -13.55 9.41
CA GLU A 273 -2.72 -13.21 7.99
C GLU A 273 -1.49 -12.36 7.66
N LEU A 274 -1.08 -11.43 8.52
CA LEU A 274 0.15 -10.66 8.34
C LEU A 274 1.41 -11.49 8.60
N TRP A 275 1.32 -12.49 9.49
CA TRP A 275 2.36 -13.49 9.65
C TRP A 275 2.41 -14.48 8.49
N LYS A 276 1.26 -14.85 7.93
CA LYS A 276 1.17 -15.62 6.67
C LYS A 276 1.77 -14.86 5.49
N LEU A 277 1.64 -13.53 5.41
CA LEU A 277 2.35 -12.73 4.39
C LEU A 277 3.88 -12.87 4.50
N SER A 278 4.42 -12.88 5.72
CA SER A 278 5.83 -13.18 5.97
C SER A 278 6.16 -14.62 5.54
N TRP A 279 5.27 -15.58 5.76
CA TRP A 279 5.45 -16.97 5.34
C TRP A 279 5.35 -17.19 3.82
N GLU A 280 4.36 -16.62 3.13
CA GLU A 280 4.15 -16.79 1.69
C GLU A 280 5.34 -16.24 0.88
N LEU A 281 5.93 -15.11 1.28
CA LEU A 281 7.17 -14.59 0.68
C LEU A 281 8.40 -15.48 0.91
N SER A 282 8.30 -16.53 1.74
CA SER A 282 9.40 -17.45 2.07
C SER A 282 9.47 -18.70 1.18
N GLU A 283 8.36 -19.11 0.57
CA GLU A 283 8.29 -20.31 -0.30
C GLU A 283 8.73 -20.02 -1.74
N TRP A 284 9.08 -18.77 -2.07
CA TRP A 284 9.32 -18.32 -3.44
C TRP A 284 10.80 -18.44 -3.85
N GLY A 285 11.39 -19.59 -3.53
CA GLY A 285 12.82 -19.85 -3.74
C GLY A 285 13.22 -21.29 -4.09
N ASP A 286 12.29 -22.25 -4.15
CA ASP A 286 12.60 -23.66 -4.43
C ASP A 286 11.79 -24.24 -5.62
N SER A 287 11.77 -23.50 -6.74
CA SER A 287 11.36 -24.03 -8.06
C SER A 287 12.22 -23.42 -9.16
#